data_AF-A0A7R8ANW3-F1
#
_entry.id   AF-A0A7R8ANW3-F1
#
_cell.length_a   1.000
_cell.length_b   1.000
_cell.length_c   1.000
_cell.angle_alpha   90.00
_cell.angle_beta   90.00
_cell.angle_gamma   90.00
#
_symmetry.space_group_name_H-M   'P 1'
#
loop_
_entity.id
_entity.type
_entity.pdbx_description
1 polymer ?
#
loop_
_entity_poly.entity_id
_entity_poly.type
_entity_poly.pdbx_seq_one_letter_code
_entity_poly.pdbx_strand_id
1 'polypeptide(L)'
;MSADETCFMCDLEPDHCAHVIAEADRSIHILAQKGLINFDLRSEMNGIGLCASCHVRYDDQSDPRLIFYPQDIDFFILFELRDRVRRSKDGSLRTVPTAAQYATRGALYTRIVFSRRGQDKAVVKDPARWNGAPLGALKRAFDIMGCPRADGIPEDDMQRLRDLWDLYHRDNDNTARRVTARYGFSDAEEDFGLGGIDSDNDEQGTSAESPSNDQGGADVTMEELDSLISESEQTGLDQDSRYNDGSLRKQPATENPKYASFDYRNWCWQFGPKSTSNQKAKEFTLLGPGSFGHSI
;
A
#
# COMPACT_ATOMS: atom_id res chain seq x y z
N MET A 1 -4.33 26.75 11.08
CA MET A 1 -4.38 25.80 9.95
C MET A 1 -4.26 24.43 10.56
N SER A 2 -5.34 23.64 10.50
CA SER A 2 -5.26 22.23 10.89
C SER A 2 -4.38 21.49 9.87
N ALA A 3 -3.73 20.40 10.27
CA ALA A 3 -2.91 19.59 9.36
C ALA A 3 -3.67 19.17 8.09
N ASP A 4 -5.00 19.03 8.20
CA ASP A 4 -5.94 18.65 7.15
C ASP A 4 -6.08 19.68 6.00
N GLU A 5 -5.61 20.91 6.20
CA GLU A 5 -5.68 22.00 5.22
C GLU A 5 -4.34 22.24 4.51
N THR A 6 -3.35 21.39 4.75
CA THR A 6 -2.00 21.52 4.19
C THR A 6 -1.61 20.28 3.39
N CYS A 7 -0.67 20.45 2.47
CA CYS A 7 -0.01 19.39 1.73
C CYS A 7 0.67 18.47 2.74
N PHE A 8 0.26 17.21 2.73
CA PHE A 8 0.70 16.22 3.70
C PHE A 8 2.23 16.06 3.75
N MET A 9 2.96 16.38 2.66
CA MET A 9 4.42 16.21 2.59
C MET A 9 5.25 17.47 2.85
N CYS A 10 4.71 18.67 2.60
CA CYS A 10 5.50 19.91 2.67
C CYS A 10 4.82 21.10 3.33
N ASP A 11 3.61 20.90 3.89
CA ASP A 11 2.87 21.87 4.69
C ASP A 11 2.43 23.14 3.91
N LEU A 12 2.58 23.16 2.58
CA LEU A 12 2.01 24.19 1.68
C LEU A 12 0.51 23.97 1.44
N GLU A 13 -0.18 24.86 0.73
CA GLU A 13 -1.59 24.65 0.38
C GLU A 13 -1.77 23.43 -0.55
N PRO A 14 -2.69 22.50 -0.26
CA PRO A 14 -2.97 21.33 -1.08
C PRO A 14 -4.02 21.66 -2.13
N ASP A 15 -3.69 21.46 -3.40
CA ASP A 15 -4.60 21.59 -4.52
C ASP A 15 -5.01 20.23 -5.10
N HIS A 16 -4.29 19.15 -4.80
CA HIS A 16 -4.52 17.80 -5.31
C HIS A 16 -4.75 16.75 -4.23
N CYS A 17 -5.28 15.60 -4.63
CA CYS A 17 -5.38 14.38 -3.83
C CYS A 17 -4.68 13.24 -4.59
N ALA A 18 -3.90 12.41 -3.89
CA ALA A 18 -3.27 11.22 -4.43
C ALA A 18 -3.76 9.97 -3.70
N HIS A 19 -3.92 8.88 -4.45
CA HIS A 19 -4.14 7.57 -3.86
C HIS A 19 -2.83 7.02 -3.27
N VAL A 20 -2.88 6.50 -2.04
CA VAL A 20 -1.71 5.91 -1.39
C VAL A 20 -1.33 4.59 -2.07
N ILE A 21 -2.33 3.71 -2.26
CA ILE A 21 -2.27 2.58 -3.18
C ILE A 21 -3.02 2.97 -4.46
N ALA A 22 -2.30 3.00 -5.60
CA ALA A 22 -2.91 3.32 -6.88
C ALA A 22 -3.95 2.26 -7.29
N GLU A 23 -5.05 2.66 -7.90
CA GLU A 23 -6.09 1.73 -8.40
C GLU A 23 -5.54 0.74 -9.45
N ALA A 24 -4.53 1.17 -10.22
CA ALA A 24 -3.86 0.33 -11.21
C ALA A 24 -2.79 -0.60 -10.61
N ASP A 25 -2.59 -0.60 -9.29
CA ASP A 25 -1.58 -1.44 -8.64
C ASP A 25 -1.95 -2.93 -8.75
N ARG A 26 -1.19 -3.65 -9.56
CA ARG A 26 -1.44 -5.07 -9.82
C ARG A 26 -1.21 -5.96 -8.60
N SER A 27 -0.54 -5.48 -7.55
CA SER A 27 -0.32 -6.26 -6.33
C SER A 27 -1.53 -6.33 -5.40
N ILE A 28 -2.57 -5.52 -5.62
CA ILE A 28 -3.76 -5.45 -4.76
C ILE A 28 -4.37 -6.83 -4.50
N HIS A 29 -4.54 -7.65 -5.55
CA HIS A 29 -5.14 -8.98 -5.40
C HIS A 29 -4.27 -9.93 -4.53
N ILE A 30 -2.95 -9.83 -4.64
CA ILE A 30 -2.00 -10.61 -3.83
C ILE A 30 -2.07 -10.16 -2.36
N LEU A 31 -2.13 -8.85 -2.11
CA LEU A 31 -2.25 -8.31 -0.77
C LEU A 31 -3.59 -8.70 -0.12
N ALA A 32 -4.69 -8.66 -0.89
CA ALA A 32 -6.01 -9.09 -0.44
C ALA A 32 -6.03 -10.58 -0.07
N GLN A 33 -5.45 -11.45 -0.92
CA GLN A 33 -5.32 -12.89 -0.63
C GLN A 33 -4.51 -13.16 0.65
N LYS A 34 -3.55 -12.28 0.97
CA LYS A 34 -2.76 -12.36 2.21
C LYS A 34 -3.45 -11.73 3.43
N GLY A 35 -4.66 -11.18 3.29
CA GLY A 35 -5.34 -10.45 4.37
C GLY A 35 -4.65 -9.13 4.76
N LEU A 36 -3.87 -8.53 3.85
CA LEU A 36 -3.11 -7.28 4.05
C LEU A 36 -3.82 -6.05 3.47
N ILE A 37 -5.11 -6.15 3.18
CA ILE A 37 -5.98 -5.02 2.81
C ILE A 37 -7.29 -5.18 3.61
N ASN A 38 -7.60 -4.21 4.46
CA ASN A 38 -8.79 -4.19 5.33
C ASN A 38 -9.64 -2.91 5.16
N PHE A 39 -9.49 -2.22 4.03
CA PHE A 39 -10.16 -0.96 3.73
C PHE A 39 -10.53 -0.89 2.25
N ASP A 40 -11.50 -0.04 1.92
CA ASP A 40 -11.86 0.23 0.53
C ASP A 40 -10.84 1.18 -0.11
N LEU A 41 -10.23 0.74 -1.21
CA LEU A 41 -9.23 1.50 -1.97
C LEU A 41 -9.79 2.77 -2.62
N ARG A 42 -11.12 2.87 -2.77
CA ARG A 42 -11.81 4.07 -3.28
C ARG A 42 -12.29 5.01 -2.20
N SER A 43 -12.10 4.65 -0.93
CA SER A 43 -12.48 5.50 0.21
C SER A 43 -11.43 6.56 0.53
N GLU A 44 -11.83 7.55 1.33
CA GLU A 44 -10.93 8.55 1.91
C GLU A 44 -9.74 7.94 2.68
N MET A 45 -9.86 6.69 3.13
CA MET A 45 -8.79 5.97 3.84
C MET A 45 -7.56 5.72 2.97
N ASN A 46 -7.71 5.75 1.65
CA ASN A 46 -6.62 5.59 0.68
C ASN A 46 -6.14 6.93 0.09
N GLY A 47 -6.60 8.07 0.61
CA GLY A 47 -6.31 9.40 0.05
C GLY A 47 -5.37 10.24 0.91
N ILE A 48 -4.49 11.00 0.26
CA ILE A 48 -3.69 12.07 0.90
C ILE A 48 -3.76 13.37 0.10
N GLY A 49 -3.87 14.49 0.81
CA GLY A 49 -3.82 15.83 0.23
C GLY A 49 -2.39 16.26 -0.09
N LEU A 50 -2.13 16.69 -1.33
CA LEU A 50 -0.81 17.12 -1.79
C LEU A 50 -0.90 18.42 -2.59
N CYS A 51 0.17 19.21 -2.58
CA CYS A 51 0.35 20.26 -3.58
C CYS A 51 0.81 19.65 -4.91
N ALA A 52 0.62 20.36 -6.03
CA ALA A 52 0.98 19.90 -7.37
C ALA A 52 2.42 19.35 -7.49
N SER A 53 3.39 20.04 -6.88
CA SER A 53 4.80 19.61 -6.89
C SER A 53 5.01 18.30 -6.11
N CYS A 54 4.35 18.14 -4.96
CA CYS A 54 4.44 16.91 -4.20
C CYS A 54 3.71 15.77 -4.89
N HIS A 55 2.55 16.01 -5.50
CA HIS A 55 1.81 14.99 -6.24
C HIS A 55 2.66 14.35 -7.34
N VAL A 56 3.28 15.16 -8.22
CA VAL A 56 4.16 14.66 -9.29
C VAL A 56 5.35 13.85 -8.74
N ARG A 57 5.91 14.27 -7.60
CA ARG A 57 7.04 13.56 -6.97
C ARG A 57 6.61 12.28 -6.24
N TYR A 58 5.37 12.26 -5.78
CA TYR A 58 4.79 11.11 -5.12
C TYR A 58 4.52 10.03 -6.16
N ASP A 59 3.85 10.35 -7.27
CA ASP A 59 3.44 9.41 -8.31
C ASP A 59 4.58 8.80 -9.15
N ASP A 60 5.80 9.32 -9.02
CA ASP A 60 6.97 8.74 -9.68
C ASP A 60 7.32 7.38 -9.09
N GLN A 61 6.77 6.31 -9.67
CA GLN A 61 7.02 4.93 -9.26
C GLN A 61 8.46 4.47 -9.51
N SER A 62 9.13 5.09 -10.50
CA SER A 62 10.50 4.73 -10.86
C SER A 62 11.53 5.33 -9.90
N ASP A 63 11.23 6.52 -9.40
CA ASP A 63 12.09 7.29 -8.51
C ASP A 63 11.25 8.01 -7.44
N PRO A 64 10.64 7.27 -6.47
CA PRO A 64 9.75 7.87 -5.49
C PRO A 64 10.53 8.82 -4.57
N ARG A 65 10.27 10.12 -4.72
CA ARG A 65 11.01 11.18 -4.00
C ARG A 65 10.33 11.64 -2.71
N LEU A 66 9.21 11.03 -2.38
CA LEU A 66 8.37 11.35 -1.23
C LEU A 66 7.80 10.07 -0.67
N ILE A 67 7.99 9.86 0.61
CA ILE A 67 7.54 8.65 1.29
C ILE A 67 7.04 9.00 2.67
N PHE A 68 6.14 8.17 3.17
CA PHE A 68 5.73 8.23 4.55
C PHE A 68 5.31 6.84 5.03
N TYR A 69 5.46 6.60 6.31
CA TYR A 69 5.13 5.34 6.96
C TYR A 69 4.74 5.59 8.42
N PRO A 70 3.98 4.69 9.06
CA PRO A 70 3.61 4.82 10.46
C PRO A 70 4.84 5.05 11.35
N GLN A 71 4.78 6.02 12.25
CA GLN A 71 5.90 6.32 13.16
C GLN A 71 6.13 5.19 14.16
N ASP A 72 5.04 4.58 14.64
CA ASP A 72 5.04 3.45 15.56
C ASP A 72 4.93 2.14 14.75
N ILE A 73 6.04 1.73 14.15
CA ILE A 73 6.14 0.48 13.38
C ILE A 73 6.05 -0.74 14.32
N ASP A 74 6.54 -0.59 15.55
CA ASP A 74 6.58 -1.65 16.56
C ASP A 74 5.17 -2.14 16.91
N PHE A 75 4.19 -1.23 16.95
CA PHE A 75 2.77 -1.59 17.07
C PHE A 75 2.32 -2.62 16.01
N PHE A 76 2.70 -2.44 14.74
CA PHE A 76 2.32 -3.36 13.66
C PHE A 76 3.06 -4.69 13.76
N ILE A 77 4.33 -4.67 14.19
CA ILE A 77 5.13 -5.87 14.41
C ILE A 77 4.53 -6.73 15.52
N LEU A 78 4.26 -6.12 16.68
CA LEU A 78 3.69 -6.82 17.82
C LEU A 78 2.27 -7.34 17.52
N PHE A 79 1.48 -6.57 16.76
CA PHE A 79 0.16 -7.02 16.30
C PHE A 79 0.27 -8.29 15.45
N GLU A 80 1.16 -8.32 14.45
CA GLU A 80 1.34 -9.46 13.56
C GLU A 80 1.90 -10.70 14.29
N LEU A 81 2.82 -10.51 15.24
CA LEU A 81 3.29 -11.62 16.08
C LEU A 81 2.15 -12.26 16.87
N ARG A 82 1.27 -11.44 17.44
CA ARG A 82 0.10 -11.93 18.16
C ARG A 82 -0.93 -12.58 17.24
N ASP A 83 -1.19 -11.98 16.08
CA ASP A 83 -2.08 -12.56 15.07
C ASP A 83 -1.60 -13.95 14.64
N ARG A 84 -0.30 -14.16 14.48
CA ARG A 84 0.29 -15.47 14.19
C ARG A 84 0.02 -16.50 15.28
N VAL A 85 0.19 -16.13 16.55
CA VAL A 85 -0.11 -17.02 17.69
C VAL A 85 -1.60 -17.37 17.73
N ARG A 86 -2.48 -16.41 17.39
CA ARG A 86 -3.91 -16.66 17.27
C ARG A 86 -4.20 -17.66 16.15
N ARG A 87 -3.72 -17.38 14.94
CA ARG A 87 -3.89 -18.24 13.76
C ARG A 87 -3.33 -19.64 13.93
N SER A 88 -2.22 -19.80 14.66
CA SER A 88 -1.64 -21.12 14.91
C SER A 88 -2.48 -21.96 15.88
N LYS A 89 -3.29 -21.33 16.73
CA LYS A 89 -4.19 -22.01 17.68
C LYS A 89 -5.53 -22.40 17.06
N ASP A 90 -6.15 -21.49 16.31
CA ASP A 90 -7.54 -21.64 15.84
C ASP A 90 -7.69 -21.80 14.32
N GLY A 91 -6.60 -21.67 13.54
CA GLY A 91 -6.64 -21.75 12.08
C GLY A 91 -7.35 -20.57 11.41
N SER A 92 -7.60 -19.49 12.14
CA SER A 92 -8.30 -18.31 11.64
C SER A 92 -7.54 -17.57 10.54
N LEU A 93 -8.26 -16.71 9.83
CA LEU A 93 -7.69 -15.83 8.80
C LEU A 93 -6.85 -14.72 9.42
N ARG A 94 -5.87 -14.21 8.67
CA ARG A 94 -5.01 -13.10 9.11
C ARG A 94 -5.84 -11.86 9.39
N THR A 95 -5.54 -11.20 10.51
CA THR A 95 -6.06 -9.87 10.81
C THR A 95 -4.90 -8.86 10.84
N VAL A 96 -5.22 -7.60 10.59
CA VAL A 96 -4.26 -6.50 10.55
C VAL A 96 -4.84 -5.26 11.21
N PRO A 97 -4.01 -4.34 11.73
CA PRO A 97 -4.52 -3.15 12.40
C PRO A 97 -5.42 -2.30 11.50
N THR A 98 -6.55 -1.85 12.04
CA THR A 98 -7.41 -0.86 11.39
C THR A 98 -6.86 0.54 11.63
N ALA A 99 -7.27 1.49 10.80
CA ALA A 99 -6.93 2.90 11.02
C ALA A 99 -7.44 3.43 12.37
N ALA A 100 -8.62 2.99 12.81
CA ALA A 100 -9.17 3.36 14.12
C ALA A 100 -8.28 2.86 15.26
N GLN A 101 -7.78 1.62 15.17
CA GLN A 101 -6.83 1.08 16.15
C GLN A 101 -5.54 1.90 16.15
N TYR A 102 -5.00 2.25 14.99
CA TYR A 102 -3.80 3.08 14.92
C TYR A 102 -4.01 4.52 15.38
N ALA A 103 -5.22 5.07 15.24
CA ALA A 103 -5.58 6.37 15.77
C ALA A 103 -5.49 6.44 17.30
N THR A 104 -5.71 5.32 18.02
CA THR A 104 -5.48 5.25 19.47
C THR A 104 -4.00 5.38 19.87
N ARG A 105 -3.07 5.23 18.90
CA ARG A 105 -1.64 5.48 19.02
C ARG A 105 -1.22 6.85 18.48
N GLY A 106 -2.20 7.68 18.08
CA GLY A 106 -1.99 9.04 17.60
C GLY A 106 -1.94 9.20 16.09
N ALA A 107 -2.01 8.11 15.31
CA ALA A 107 -2.00 8.12 13.84
C ALA A 107 -0.89 9.00 13.22
N LEU A 108 0.32 8.94 13.78
CA LEU A 108 1.46 9.74 13.33
C LEU A 108 2.28 8.99 12.28
N TYR A 109 2.73 9.70 11.26
CA TYR A 109 3.50 9.14 10.16
C TYR A 109 4.79 9.92 9.98
N THR A 110 5.91 9.20 9.96
CA THR A 110 7.20 9.73 9.57
C THR A 110 7.15 10.07 8.09
N ARG A 111 7.59 11.27 7.72
CA ARG A 111 7.59 11.77 6.34
C ARG A 111 9.01 12.04 5.89
N ILE A 112 9.39 11.55 4.72
CA ILE A 112 10.74 11.73 4.19
C ILE A 112 10.66 12.31 2.78
N VAL A 113 11.46 13.36 2.57
CA VAL A 113 11.64 14.03 1.29
C VAL A 113 13.05 13.75 0.80
N PHE A 114 13.16 12.96 -0.27
CA PHE A 114 14.44 12.67 -0.87
C PHE A 114 14.93 13.82 -1.76
N SER A 115 16.24 14.05 -1.78
CA SER A 115 16.83 15.03 -2.69
C SER A 115 16.75 14.57 -4.14
N ARG A 116 16.67 15.55 -5.05
CA ARG A 116 16.77 15.35 -6.50
C ARG A 116 18.16 14.83 -6.92
N ARG A 117 19.22 15.18 -6.19
CA ARG A 117 20.59 14.77 -6.48
C ARG A 117 20.95 13.70 -5.44
N GLY A 118 21.29 12.49 -5.88
CA GLY A 118 21.58 11.34 -5.00
C GLY A 118 22.74 11.51 -4.02
N GLN A 119 23.34 12.70 -3.95
CA GLN A 119 24.38 13.06 -3.00
C GLN A 119 23.85 13.84 -1.78
N ASP A 120 22.66 14.46 -1.86
CA ASP A 120 22.14 15.19 -0.71
C ASP A 120 21.32 14.26 0.20
N LYS A 121 21.51 14.45 1.51
CA LYS A 121 20.83 13.68 2.55
C LYS A 121 19.31 13.87 2.45
N ALA A 122 18.56 12.78 2.60
CA ALA A 122 17.11 12.84 2.73
C ALA A 122 16.71 13.71 3.92
N VAL A 123 15.59 14.43 3.77
CA VAL A 123 15.06 15.28 4.83
C VAL A 123 13.91 14.55 5.51
N VAL A 124 14.15 14.11 6.73
CA VAL A 124 13.09 13.64 7.63
C VAL A 124 12.35 14.87 8.15
N LYS A 125 11.03 14.90 7.95
CA LYS A 125 10.14 15.97 8.40
C LYS A 125 9.51 15.58 9.73
N ASP A 126 8.96 16.58 10.42
CA ASP A 126 8.15 16.31 11.60
C ASP A 126 6.99 15.37 11.26
N PRO A 127 6.67 14.40 12.13
CA PRO A 127 5.57 13.49 11.90
C PRO A 127 4.25 14.23 11.70
N ALA A 128 3.46 13.77 10.73
CA ALA A 128 2.13 14.31 10.48
C ALA A 128 1.06 13.29 10.81
N ARG A 129 -0.11 13.78 11.26
CA ARG A 129 -1.27 12.91 11.45
C ARG A 129 -1.94 12.58 10.13
N TRP A 130 -2.34 11.32 9.96
CA TRP A 130 -3.18 10.89 8.85
C TRP A 130 -4.12 9.79 9.31
N ASN A 131 -5.42 10.00 9.14
CA ASN A 131 -6.44 9.06 9.62
C ASN A 131 -6.74 7.94 8.61
N GLY A 132 -5.99 7.85 7.51
CA GLY A 132 -6.19 6.80 6.52
C GLY A 132 -5.62 5.45 6.94
N ALA A 133 -5.72 4.48 6.04
CA ALA A 133 -5.35 3.11 6.30
C ALA A 133 -3.82 2.93 6.36
N PRO A 134 -3.25 2.55 7.52
CA PRO A 134 -1.81 2.46 7.68
C PRO A 134 -1.17 1.42 6.76
N LEU A 135 -1.90 0.37 6.37
CA LEU A 135 -1.40 -0.63 5.44
C LEU A 135 -1.10 -0.07 4.05
N GLY A 136 -1.84 0.96 3.60
CA GLY A 136 -1.50 1.67 2.37
C GLY A 136 -0.12 2.33 2.45
N ALA A 137 0.15 3.03 3.55
CA ALA A 137 1.44 3.67 3.78
C ALA A 137 2.58 2.65 3.92
N LEU A 138 2.33 1.54 4.63
CA LEU A 138 3.31 0.46 4.78
C LEU A 138 3.62 -0.22 3.46
N LYS A 139 2.61 -0.53 2.64
CA LYS A 139 2.81 -1.06 1.28
C LYS A 139 3.76 -0.16 0.51
N ARG A 140 3.48 1.15 0.46
CA ARG A 140 4.33 2.14 -0.20
C ARG A 140 5.76 2.04 0.31
N ALA A 141 5.94 2.10 1.64
CA ALA A 141 7.25 2.01 2.30
C ALA A 141 8.04 0.78 1.88
N PHE A 142 7.36 -0.38 1.76
CA PHE A 142 7.98 -1.62 1.32
C PHE A 142 8.47 -1.56 -0.13
N ASP A 143 7.73 -0.92 -1.04
CA ASP A 143 8.19 -0.73 -2.42
C ASP A 143 9.51 0.07 -2.48
N ILE A 144 9.63 1.08 -1.62
CA ILE A 144 10.83 1.94 -1.57
C ILE A 144 12.04 1.22 -0.99
N MET A 145 11.87 0.20 -0.14
CA MET A 145 13.01 -0.57 0.39
C MET A 145 13.82 -1.24 -0.73
N GLY A 146 13.23 -1.49 -1.90
CA GLY A 146 13.93 -1.98 -3.10
C GLY A 146 14.54 -0.89 -3.99
N CYS A 147 14.30 0.38 -3.68
CA CYS A 147 14.79 1.53 -4.44
C CYS A 147 16.17 1.99 -3.93
N PRO A 148 17.05 2.54 -4.80
CA PRO A 148 18.30 3.18 -4.36
C PRO A 148 18.15 4.31 -3.34
N ARG A 149 16.92 4.81 -3.13
CA ARG A 149 16.62 5.84 -2.11
C ARG A 149 16.42 5.27 -0.71
N ALA A 150 16.38 3.95 -0.55
CA ALA A 150 16.23 3.29 0.74
C ALA A 150 17.23 3.81 1.80
N ASP A 151 18.44 4.19 1.38
CA ASP A 151 19.51 4.72 2.25
C ASP A 151 19.13 6.04 2.97
N GLY A 152 18.10 6.75 2.51
CA GLY A 152 17.62 7.94 3.21
C GLY A 152 16.58 7.67 4.29
N ILE A 153 16.16 6.42 4.48
CA ILE A 153 15.33 5.99 5.61
C ILE A 153 16.25 5.80 6.83
N PRO A 154 15.89 6.31 8.03
CA PRO A 154 16.64 6.06 9.26
C PRO A 154 16.89 4.56 9.47
N GLU A 155 18.12 4.18 9.83
CA GLU A 155 18.52 2.76 9.91
C GLU A 155 17.61 1.94 10.82
N ASP A 156 17.23 2.49 11.98
CA ASP A 156 16.35 1.80 12.93
C ASP A 156 14.96 1.56 12.32
N ASP A 157 14.41 2.54 11.59
CA ASP A 157 13.13 2.41 10.91
C ASP A 157 13.22 1.42 9.74
N MET A 158 14.31 1.45 8.99
CA MET A 158 14.58 0.48 7.93
C MET A 158 14.63 -0.95 8.49
N GLN A 159 15.26 -1.16 9.65
CA GLN A 159 15.29 -2.48 10.29
C GLN A 159 13.89 -2.93 10.74
N ARG A 160 13.08 -2.04 11.32
CA ARG A 160 11.68 -2.32 11.70
C ARG A 160 10.82 -2.65 10.49
N LEU A 161 10.93 -1.87 9.41
CA LEU A 161 10.22 -2.11 8.15
C LEU A 161 10.59 -3.45 7.54
N ARG A 162 11.88 -3.83 7.58
CA ARG A 162 12.34 -5.15 7.11
C ARG A 162 11.75 -6.28 7.95
N ASP A 163 11.73 -6.15 9.27
CA ASP A 163 11.13 -7.17 10.15
C ASP A 163 9.64 -7.33 9.89
N LEU A 164 8.91 -6.22 9.78
CA LEU A 164 7.49 -6.22 9.47
C LEU A 164 7.21 -6.80 8.08
N TRP A 165 8.03 -6.43 7.08
CA TRP A 165 7.91 -7.00 5.74
C TRP A 165 8.12 -8.51 5.74
N ASP A 166 9.16 -8.99 6.44
CA ASP A 166 9.41 -10.42 6.60
C ASP A 166 8.24 -11.11 7.29
N LEU A 167 7.66 -10.52 8.34
CA LEU A 167 6.46 -11.05 8.98
C LEU A 167 5.25 -11.06 8.03
N TYR A 168 5.05 -10.05 7.18
CA TYR A 168 3.91 -10.06 6.27
C TYR A 168 4.05 -11.06 5.11
N HIS A 169 5.29 -11.31 4.66
CA HIS A 169 5.54 -12.05 3.42
C HIS A 169 6.12 -13.45 3.62
N ARG A 170 6.75 -13.71 4.76
CA ARG A 170 7.33 -15.01 5.10
C ARG A 170 6.54 -15.63 6.24
N ASP A 171 5.54 -16.44 5.90
CA ASP A 171 4.74 -17.13 6.91
C ASP A 171 5.46 -18.37 7.44
N ASN A 172 6.52 -18.17 8.23
CA ASN A 172 7.27 -19.25 8.85
C ASN A 172 7.73 -18.91 10.28
N ASP A 173 7.87 -19.97 11.08
CA ASP A 173 8.21 -19.88 12.50
C ASP A 173 9.61 -19.29 12.76
N ASN A 174 10.55 -19.50 11.84
CA ASN A 174 11.91 -18.98 11.99
C ASN A 174 11.93 -17.45 11.95
N THR A 175 11.16 -16.85 11.03
CA THR A 175 10.96 -15.39 10.98
C THR A 175 10.31 -14.92 12.28
N ALA A 176 9.20 -15.54 12.70
CA ALA A 176 8.49 -15.15 13.91
C ALA A 176 9.40 -15.19 15.14
N ARG A 177 10.10 -16.30 15.38
CA ARG A 177 11.02 -16.45 16.53
C ARG A 177 12.13 -15.40 16.55
N ARG A 178 12.74 -15.13 15.38
CA ARG A 178 13.80 -14.12 15.26
C ARG A 178 13.29 -12.72 15.63
N VAL A 179 12.11 -12.36 15.14
CA VAL A 179 11.51 -11.06 15.42
C VAL A 179 11.03 -10.99 16.87
N THR A 180 10.33 -12.01 17.39
CA THR A 180 9.96 -12.13 18.81
C THR A 180 11.14 -11.89 19.75
N ALA A 181 12.30 -12.51 19.48
CA ALA A 181 13.50 -12.35 20.31
C ALA A 181 14.02 -10.90 20.33
N ARG A 182 13.85 -10.15 19.24
CA ARG A 182 14.28 -8.74 19.13
C ARG A 182 13.34 -7.79 19.86
N TYR A 183 12.03 -8.06 19.81
CA TYR A 183 11.00 -7.20 20.36
C TYR A 183 10.54 -7.60 21.77
N GLY A 184 11.06 -8.70 22.31
CA GLY A 184 10.71 -9.17 23.65
C GLY A 184 9.24 -9.61 23.77
N PHE A 185 8.61 -9.98 22.66
CA PHE A 185 7.20 -10.39 22.66
C PHE A 185 6.98 -11.66 23.49
N SER A 186 5.95 -11.66 24.33
CA SER A 186 5.53 -12.79 25.14
C SER A 186 4.07 -13.09 24.85
N ASP A 187 3.75 -14.37 24.63
CA ASP A 187 2.38 -14.85 24.36
C ASP A 187 1.39 -14.58 25.51
N ALA A 188 1.88 -14.12 26.67
CA ALA A 188 1.09 -13.83 27.87
C ALA A 188 0.48 -12.41 27.91
N GLU A 189 0.86 -11.51 27.00
CA GLU A 189 0.29 -10.14 26.97
C GLU A 189 -1.05 -10.15 26.22
N GLU A 190 -2.13 -10.33 26.98
CA GLU A 190 -3.47 -10.62 26.46
C GLU A 190 -4.31 -9.42 26.01
N ASP A 191 -3.84 -8.17 26.03
CA ASP A 191 -4.70 -7.07 25.56
C ASP A 191 -3.94 -5.87 25.00
N PHE A 192 -4.24 -5.50 23.76
CA PHE A 192 -3.78 -4.24 23.14
C PHE A 192 -4.63 -3.03 23.57
N GLY A 193 -5.50 -3.19 24.56
CA GLY A 193 -6.55 -2.23 24.89
C GLY A 193 -7.62 -2.20 23.82
N LEU A 194 -7.81 -3.32 23.11
CA LEU A 194 -8.84 -3.49 22.11
C LEU A 194 -10.11 -3.92 22.86
N GLY A 195 -10.73 -2.97 23.55
CA GLY A 195 -12.07 -3.16 24.09
C GLY A 195 -12.93 -3.81 23.01
N GLY A 196 -13.57 -4.92 23.35
CA GLY A 196 -14.43 -5.68 22.44
C GLY A 196 -15.31 -4.70 21.69
N ILE A 197 -15.12 -4.60 20.38
CA ILE A 197 -16.20 -4.11 19.53
C ILE A 197 -17.15 -5.28 19.50
N ASP A 198 -17.98 -5.36 20.54
CA ASP A 198 -19.08 -6.30 20.64
C ASP A 198 -19.87 -6.12 19.35
N SER A 199 -19.78 -7.11 18.46
CA SER A 199 -20.68 -7.27 17.33
C SER A 199 -22.01 -7.81 17.86
N ASP A 200 -22.58 -7.12 18.85
CA ASP A 200 -23.95 -7.34 19.29
C ASP A 200 -24.83 -6.44 18.45
N ASN A 201 -25.16 -6.91 17.26
CA ASN A 201 -26.26 -6.36 16.49
C ASN A 201 -27.20 -7.49 16.14
N ASP A 202 -27.77 -8.08 17.21
CA ASP A 202 -28.87 -9.01 17.12
C ASP A 202 -30.21 -8.28 17.26
N GLU A 203 -31.08 -8.64 16.33
CA GLU A 203 -32.54 -8.66 16.44
C GLU A 203 -33.32 -7.33 16.35
N GLN A 204 -33.67 -6.99 15.11
CA GLN A 204 -35.05 -6.65 14.80
C GLN A 204 -35.38 -6.95 13.34
N GLY A 205 -36.27 -7.92 13.08
CA GLY A 205 -36.85 -8.05 11.74
C GLY A 205 -37.42 -9.42 11.35
N THR A 206 -38.54 -9.76 11.98
CA THR A 206 -39.75 -10.31 11.33
C THR A 206 -39.71 -11.64 10.55
N SER A 207 -40.50 -12.57 11.08
CA SER A 207 -41.14 -13.73 10.47
C SER A 207 -41.69 -13.52 9.05
N ALA A 208 -41.31 -14.40 8.12
CA ALA A 208 -42.16 -14.89 7.02
C ALA A 208 -41.56 -16.17 6.38
N GLU A 209 -42.24 -17.28 6.65
CA GLU A 209 -42.59 -18.40 5.76
C GLU A 209 -41.62 -18.85 4.64
N SER A 210 -41.20 -20.12 4.76
CA SER A 210 -40.65 -20.93 3.67
C SER A 210 -41.69 -21.20 2.57
N PRO A 211 -41.24 -21.45 1.33
CA PRO A 211 -41.44 -22.81 0.83
C PRO A 211 -40.22 -23.39 0.12
N SER A 212 -40.09 -24.70 0.35
CA SER A 212 -39.22 -25.65 -0.33
C SER A 212 -39.36 -25.59 -1.85
N ASN A 213 -38.23 -25.59 -2.56
CA ASN A 213 -38.18 -26.23 -3.86
C ASN A 213 -36.83 -26.91 -4.09
N ASP A 214 -36.96 -28.19 -4.40
CA ASP A 214 -35.96 -29.20 -4.72
C ASP A 214 -35.58 -29.07 -6.19
N GLN A 215 -34.28 -29.11 -6.52
CA GLN A 215 -33.70 -29.74 -7.73
C GLN A 215 -32.18 -29.49 -7.85
N GLY A 216 -31.42 -30.59 -7.68
CA GLY A 216 -30.58 -31.13 -8.76
C GLY A 216 -29.26 -30.45 -9.15
N GLY A 217 -28.16 -31.05 -8.69
CA GLY A 217 -27.09 -31.55 -9.57
C GLY A 217 -25.98 -30.58 -10.02
N ALA A 218 -24.75 -30.82 -9.55
CA ALA A 218 -23.66 -31.37 -10.37
C ALA A 218 -22.35 -31.27 -9.59
N ASP A 219 -21.83 -32.44 -9.22
CA ASP A 219 -20.50 -32.69 -8.72
C ASP A 219 -19.51 -32.50 -9.88
N VAL A 220 -18.56 -31.57 -9.75
CA VAL A 220 -17.47 -31.38 -10.72
C VAL A 220 -16.16 -31.52 -9.97
N THR A 221 -15.49 -32.64 -10.24
CA THR A 221 -14.22 -33.06 -9.66
C THR A 221 -13.05 -32.23 -10.17
N MET A 222 -12.12 -31.95 -9.25
CA MET A 222 -10.98 -31.04 -9.38
C MET A 222 -9.75 -31.73 -10.01
N GLU A 223 -9.88 -32.28 -11.23
CA GLU A 223 -8.79 -33.04 -11.89
C GLU A 223 -8.48 -32.64 -13.35
N GLU A 224 -8.92 -31.47 -13.84
CA GLU A 224 -8.62 -31.01 -15.21
C GLU A 224 -7.99 -29.60 -15.27
N LEU A 225 -6.92 -29.36 -14.51
CA LEU A 225 -6.15 -28.10 -14.64
C LEU A 225 -4.62 -28.27 -14.57
N ASP A 226 -4.07 -29.40 -15.04
CA ASP A 226 -2.63 -29.69 -14.92
C ASP A 226 -1.95 -30.08 -16.25
N SER A 227 -2.47 -29.64 -17.39
CA SER A 227 -1.97 -30.08 -18.72
C SER A 227 -1.46 -28.97 -19.64
N LEU A 228 -0.92 -27.85 -19.14
CA LEU A 228 -0.35 -26.80 -20.02
C LEU A 228 0.90 -26.08 -19.50
N ILE A 229 1.89 -26.76 -18.90
CA ILE A 229 3.29 -26.25 -18.91
C ILE A 229 4.28 -27.42 -18.98
N SER A 230 4.67 -27.80 -20.20
CA SER A 230 5.93 -28.49 -20.46
C SER A 230 6.43 -28.12 -21.85
N GLU A 231 7.76 -28.08 -21.96
CA GLU A 231 8.58 -27.88 -23.16
C GLU A 231 8.94 -26.42 -23.51
N SER A 232 10.13 -26.00 -23.08
CA SER A 232 11.19 -25.67 -24.05
C SER A 232 12.58 -25.67 -23.40
N GLU A 233 13.42 -26.48 -24.01
CA GLU A 233 14.84 -26.77 -23.76
C GLU A 233 15.72 -25.51 -23.93
N GLN A 234 16.73 -25.28 -23.09
CA GLN A 234 18.11 -25.81 -23.23
C GLN A 234 18.77 -25.55 -24.60
N THR A 235 19.47 -24.43 -24.70
CA THR A 235 20.69 -24.22 -25.50
C THR A 235 21.48 -23.14 -24.75
N GLY A 236 22.75 -23.26 -24.36
CA GLY A 236 23.91 -23.75 -25.09
C GLY A 236 25.02 -22.74 -24.74
N LEU A 237 25.96 -23.16 -23.89
CA LEU A 237 27.14 -22.39 -23.53
C LEU A 237 28.07 -22.36 -24.74
N ASP A 238 28.54 -21.17 -25.14
CA ASP A 238 29.81 -21.04 -25.85
C ASP A 238 30.53 -19.76 -25.41
N GLN A 239 31.75 -19.98 -24.96
CA GLN A 239 32.78 -18.96 -24.76
C GLN A 239 33.34 -18.59 -26.13
N ASP A 240 33.50 -17.30 -26.44
CA ASP A 240 34.77 -16.89 -27.03
C ASP A 240 35.11 -15.40 -26.91
N SER A 241 36.41 -15.22 -26.85
CA SER A 241 37.24 -14.04 -26.68
C SER A 241 37.12 -12.97 -27.80
N ARG A 242 37.31 -11.69 -27.44
CA ARG A 242 38.39 -10.80 -27.93
C ARG A 242 38.12 -9.32 -27.64
N TYR A 243 39.14 -8.68 -27.06
CA TYR A 243 39.33 -7.25 -27.10
C TYR A 243 39.41 -6.76 -28.55
N ASN A 244 38.74 -5.66 -28.88
CA ASN A 244 39.27 -4.73 -29.86
C ASN A 244 38.90 -3.27 -29.56
N ASP A 245 39.94 -2.46 -29.72
CA ASP A 245 40.06 -1.02 -29.55
C ASP A 245 39.55 -0.28 -30.81
N GLY A 246 39.13 0.97 -30.62
CA GLY A 246 39.15 1.97 -31.69
C GLY A 246 37.83 2.36 -32.35
N SER A 247 37.52 3.65 -32.15
CA SER A 247 37.02 4.60 -33.18
C SER A 247 35.59 5.10 -33.07
N LEU A 248 35.50 6.37 -32.66
CA LEU A 248 34.35 7.27 -32.80
C LEU A 248 33.77 7.24 -34.23
N ARG A 249 32.47 6.95 -34.34
CA ARG A 249 31.61 7.50 -35.39
C ARG A 249 30.37 8.12 -34.77
N LYS A 250 30.26 9.45 -34.89
CA LYS A 250 29.04 10.22 -34.64
C LYS A 250 27.95 9.69 -35.59
N GLN A 251 26.89 9.11 -35.03
CA GLN A 251 25.64 8.91 -35.75
C GLN A 251 24.76 10.16 -35.62
N PRO A 252 24.03 10.55 -36.69
CA PRO A 252 23.09 11.66 -36.66
C PRO A 252 21.88 11.30 -35.79
N ALA A 253 21.41 12.29 -35.03
CA ALA A 253 20.26 12.19 -34.16
C ALA A 253 19.00 11.80 -34.95
N THR A 254 18.57 10.56 -34.79
CA THR A 254 17.20 10.15 -35.10
C THR A 254 16.31 10.67 -33.99
N GLU A 255 15.42 11.59 -34.36
CA GLU A 255 14.39 12.19 -33.51
C GLU A 255 13.58 11.10 -32.83
N ASN A 256 13.70 11.04 -31.50
CA ASN A 256 12.98 10.13 -30.65
C ASN A 256 11.51 10.58 -30.62
N PRO A 257 10.53 9.74 -31.01
CA PRO A 257 9.15 10.18 -31.11
C PRO A 257 8.59 10.45 -29.72
N LYS A 258 8.36 11.75 -29.47
CA LYS A 258 7.28 12.30 -28.65
C LYS A 258 6.99 11.51 -27.37
N TYR A 259 7.64 11.93 -26.28
CA TYR A 259 6.94 11.98 -25.00
C TYR A 259 5.63 12.74 -25.23
N ALA A 260 4.51 12.02 -25.34
CA ALA A 260 3.21 12.63 -25.17
C ALA A 260 3.27 13.30 -23.80
N SER A 261 3.24 14.64 -23.77
CA SER A 261 3.05 15.37 -22.54
C SER A 261 1.72 14.90 -21.97
N PHE A 262 1.77 14.03 -20.98
CA PHE A 262 0.60 13.57 -20.28
C PHE A 262 -0.04 14.81 -19.65
N ASP A 263 -1.17 15.25 -20.20
CA ASP A 263 -1.82 16.49 -19.78
C ASP A 263 -2.59 16.20 -18.48
N TYR A 264 -1.89 16.35 -17.36
CA TYR A 264 -2.44 16.21 -16.01
C TYR A 264 -3.62 17.15 -15.73
N ARG A 265 -3.89 18.15 -16.59
CA ARG A 265 -4.98 19.10 -16.39
C ARG A 265 -6.36 18.47 -16.51
N ASN A 266 -6.54 17.39 -17.28
CA ASN A 266 -7.87 16.80 -17.50
C ASN A 266 -8.28 15.73 -16.48
N TRP A 267 -7.38 15.29 -15.61
CA TRP A 267 -7.69 14.26 -14.60
C TRP A 267 -8.20 14.85 -13.27
N CYS A 268 -8.11 16.17 -13.08
CA CYS A 268 -8.35 16.85 -11.79
C CYS A 268 -9.61 17.74 -11.71
N TRP A 269 -10.55 17.70 -12.66
CA TRP A 269 -11.69 18.65 -12.66
C TRP A 269 -13.02 18.15 -12.08
N GLN A 270 -13.06 17.13 -11.22
CA GLN A 270 -14.32 16.77 -10.54
C GLN A 270 -14.61 17.54 -9.25
N PHE A 271 -13.61 18.19 -8.64
CA PHE A 271 -13.78 18.86 -7.34
C PHE A 271 -13.17 20.26 -7.42
N GLY A 272 -14.02 21.27 -7.62
CA GLY A 272 -13.64 22.64 -7.95
C GLY A 272 -12.60 23.29 -7.00
N PRO A 273 -12.12 24.50 -7.34
CA PRO A 273 -10.90 25.12 -6.79
C PRO A 273 -10.95 25.55 -5.31
N LYS A 274 -11.98 25.14 -4.54
CA LYS A 274 -12.19 25.53 -3.13
C LYS A 274 -12.38 24.36 -2.16
N SER A 275 -12.23 23.11 -2.60
CA SER A 275 -12.45 21.93 -1.73
C SER A 275 -11.15 21.54 -1.02
N THR A 276 -11.18 21.39 0.31
CA THR A 276 -10.02 20.96 1.14
C THR A 276 -9.66 19.49 0.87
N SER A 277 -8.46 19.02 1.22
CA SER A 277 -8.04 17.63 0.98
C SER A 277 -8.99 16.58 1.58
N ASN A 278 -9.44 16.79 2.81
CA ASN A 278 -10.43 15.92 3.46
C ASN A 278 -11.83 16.08 2.86
N GLN A 279 -12.23 17.28 2.40
CA GLN A 279 -13.49 17.42 1.65
C GLN A 279 -13.42 16.75 0.28
N LYS A 280 -12.30 16.86 -0.45
CA LYS A 280 -12.05 16.17 -1.72
C LYS A 280 -12.06 14.65 -1.54
N ALA A 281 -11.47 14.13 -0.45
CA ALA A 281 -11.50 12.71 -0.13
C ALA A 281 -12.93 12.21 0.23
N LYS A 282 -13.71 13.03 0.94
CA LYS A 282 -15.12 12.75 1.26
C LYS A 282 -16.04 12.82 0.04
N GLU A 283 -15.88 13.83 -0.81
CA GLU A 283 -16.66 14.03 -2.03
C GLU A 283 -16.40 12.92 -3.07
N PHE A 284 -15.17 12.40 -3.13
CA PHE A 284 -14.81 11.25 -3.97
C PHE A 284 -15.56 9.95 -3.58
N THR A 285 -15.86 9.76 -2.29
CA THR A 285 -16.56 8.57 -1.78
C THR A 285 -18.06 8.58 -2.10
N LEU A 286 -18.66 9.76 -2.29
CA LEU A 286 -20.10 9.91 -2.56
C LEU A 286 -20.50 9.73 -4.04
N LEU A 287 -19.54 9.75 -4.95
CA LEU A 287 -19.77 9.58 -6.40
C LEU A 287 -19.48 8.12 -6.83
N GLY A 288 -20.27 7.17 -6.29
CA GLY A 288 -20.32 5.80 -6.80
C GLY A 288 -20.88 5.71 -8.23
N PRO A 289 -20.63 4.61 -8.96
CA PRO A 289 -20.70 4.55 -10.42
C PRO A 289 -22.15 4.51 -10.91
N GLY A 290 -22.64 5.58 -11.57
CA GLY A 290 -23.99 5.53 -12.13
C GLY A 290 -24.59 6.76 -12.82
N SER A 291 -23.88 7.87 -12.99
CA SER A 291 -24.47 9.07 -13.60
C SER A 291 -23.65 9.61 -14.77
N PHE A 292 -23.46 8.79 -15.80
CA PHE A 292 -23.14 9.28 -17.14
C PHE A 292 -24.29 8.93 -18.09
N GLY A 293 -25.35 9.72 -18.01
CA GLY A 293 -26.34 9.82 -19.08
C GLY A 293 -25.69 10.48 -20.29
N HIS A 294 -25.68 9.77 -21.42
CA HIS A 294 -25.46 10.35 -22.73
C HIS A 294 -26.47 11.47 -22.99
N SER A 295 -25.98 12.63 -23.41
CA SER A 295 -26.72 13.49 -24.33
C SER A 295 -25.77 13.99 -25.41
N ILE A 296 -26.21 13.69 -26.63
CA ILE A 296 -25.71 14.14 -27.94
C ILE A 296 -25.76 15.66 -28.04
#